data_AF-A0A2V8SYI1-F1
#
_entry.id   AF-A0A2V8SYI1-F1
#
_cell.length_a   1.000
_cell.length_b   1.000
_cell.length_c   1.000
_cell.angle_alpha   90.00
_cell.angle_beta   90.00
_cell.angle_gamma   90.00
#
_symmetry.space_group_name_H-M   'P 1'
#
loop_
_entity.id
_entity.type
_entity.pdbx_description
1 polymer ?
#
loop_
_entity_poly.entity_id
_entity_poly.type
_entity_poly.pdbx_seq_one_letter_code
_entity_poly.pdbx_strand_id
1 'polypeptide(L)'
;MTNKHSGKIVPKKRKGFTSYKLSIIKPYRNWHGKSVNELVKNLGTIRDYELDDPAVQQRFWKECDAELLRLMLNHVTRVDVEQIRKKFEALIPRPTLSVAKLVSAKPIKKSSLADIQKKYPVILK
;
A
#
# COMPACT_ATOMS: atom_id res chain seq x y z
N MET A 1 -15.39 -22.94 -1.64
CA MET A 1 -13.99 -22.78 -2.10
C MET A 1 -13.49 -21.44 -1.60
N THR A 2 -12.45 -21.39 -0.78
CA THR A 2 -11.85 -20.13 -0.33
C THR A 2 -11.12 -19.47 -1.50
N ASN A 3 -11.52 -18.25 -1.87
CA ASN A 3 -10.85 -17.45 -2.90
C ASN A 3 -9.51 -16.92 -2.36
N LYS A 4 -8.51 -17.81 -2.24
CA LYS A 4 -7.19 -17.46 -1.71
C LYS A 4 -6.45 -16.56 -2.70
N HIS A 5 -6.04 -15.38 -2.28
CA HIS A 5 -5.21 -14.50 -3.11
C HIS A 5 -3.75 -14.59 -2.65
N SER A 6 -2.80 -14.38 -3.55
CA SER A 6 -1.38 -14.39 -3.18
C SER A 6 -0.55 -13.41 -4.00
N GLY A 7 0.46 -12.82 -3.34
CA GLY A 7 1.47 -11.99 -3.99
C GLY A 7 2.51 -12.88 -4.67
N LYS A 8 2.78 -12.61 -5.95
CA LYS A 8 3.84 -13.24 -6.74
C LYS A 8 4.89 -12.19 -7.10
N ILE A 9 6.14 -12.51 -6.80
CA ILE A 9 7.32 -11.73 -7.17
C ILE A 9 8.07 -12.53 -8.23
N VAL A 10 8.28 -11.95 -9.41
CA VAL A 10 9.03 -12.60 -10.49
C VAL A 10 10.33 -11.82 -10.72
N PRO A 11 11.47 -12.31 -10.21
CA PRO A 11 12.76 -11.70 -10.48
C PRO A 11 13.17 -11.94 -11.94
N LYS A 12 13.77 -10.94 -12.56
CA LYS A 12 14.34 -11.00 -13.91
C LYS A 12 15.70 -10.32 -13.89
N LYS A 13 16.75 -11.10 -14.17
CA LYS A 13 18.12 -10.60 -14.31
C LYS A 13 18.31 -9.95 -15.69
N ARG A 14 18.83 -8.74 -15.73
CA ARG A 14 19.23 -8.02 -16.95
C ARG A 14 20.72 -7.67 -16.88
N LYS A 15 21.31 -7.25 -18.00
CA LYS A 15 22.71 -6.80 -18.02
C LYS A 15 22.82 -5.53 -17.16
N GLY A 16 23.54 -5.62 -16.04
CA GLY A 16 23.82 -4.50 -15.14
C GLY A 16 22.82 -4.28 -14.00
N PHE A 17 21.67 -4.96 -13.97
CA PHE A 17 20.69 -4.82 -12.88
C PHE A 17 19.66 -5.97 -12.85
N THR A 18 18.94 -6.09 -11.72
CA THR A 18 17.81 -7.00 -11.52
C THR A 18 16.51 -6.21 -11.49
N SER A 19 15.45 -6.77 -12.06
CA SER A 19 14.09 -6.21 -12.00
C SER A 19 13.13 -7.21 -11.38
N TYR A 20 12.20 -6.71 -10.57
CA TYR A 20 11.19 -7.51 -9.89
C TYR A 20 9.82 -7.11 -10.38
N LYS A 21 9.10 -8.05 -11.00
CA LYS A 21 7.69 -7.83 -11.38
C LYS A 21 6.80 -8.29 -10.22
N LEU A 22 5.97 -7.38 -9.72
CA LEU A 22 5.10 -7.60 -8.58
C LEU A 22 3.65 -7.72 -9.06
N SER A 23 3.01 -8.83 -8.70
CA SER A 23 1.67 -9.13 -9.19
C SER A 23 0.86 -9.85 -8.13
N ILE A 24 -0.44 -9.54 -8.07
CA ILE A 24 -1.40 -10.28 -7.25
C ILE A 24 -2.04 -11.33 -8.16
N ILE A 25 -2.00 -12.58 -7.72
CA ILE A 25 -2.53 -13.72 -8.45
C ILE A 25 -3.56 -14.48 -7.62
N LYS A 26 -4.48 -15.13 -8.31
CA LYS A 26 -5.49 -16.02 -7.75
C LYS A 26 -5.28 -17.43 -8.31
N PRO A 27 -4.98 -18.44 -7.48
CA PRO A 27 -4.97 -19.83 -7.92
C PRO A 27 -6.42 -20.29 -8.13
N TYR A 28 -6.65 -21.01 -9.22
CA TYR A 28 -7.89 -21.71 -9.51
C TYR A 28 -7.60 -23.09 -10.08
N ARG A 29 -8.62 -23.96 -10.13
CA ARG A 29 -8.53 -25.24 -10.85
C ARG A 29 -9.13 -25.06 -12.23
N ASN A 30 -8.38 -25.41 -13.27
CA ASN A 30 -8.93 -25.44 -14.63
C ASN A 30 -9.86 -26.65 -14.81
N TRP A 31 -10.46 -26.76 -15.99
CA TRP A 31 -11.38 -27.85 -16.35
C TRP A 31 -10.75 -29.25 -16.29
N HIS A 32 -9.41 -29.34 -16.36
CA HIS A 32 -8.64 -30.58 -16.17
C HIS A 32 -8.26 -30.87 -14.71
N GLY A 33 -8.73 -30.07 -13.75
CA GLY A 33 -8.35 -30.19 -12.34
C GLY A 33 -6.94 -29.73 -11.99
N LYS A 34 -6.15 -29.22 -12.95
CA LYS A 34 -4.80 -28.68 -12.72
C LYS A 34 -4.89 -27.31 -12.05
N SER A 35 -3.99 -27.05 -11.10
CA SER A 35 -3.88 -25.74 -10.47
C SER A 35 -3.23 -24.76 -11.46
N VAL A 36 -3.96 -23.70 -11.77
CA VAL A 36 -3.53 -22.61 -12.66
C VAL A 36 -3.63 -21.30 -11.89
N ASN A 37 -2.76 -20.34 -12.22
CA ASN A 37 -2.77 -19.01 -11.59
C ASN A 37 -3.34 -17.99 -12.57
N GLU A 38 -4.38 -17.28 -12.15
CA GLU A 38 -4.95 -16.13 -12.83
C GLU A 38 -4.31 -14.84 -12.32
N LEU A 39 -3.96 -13.92 -13.22
CA LEU A 39 -3.45 -12.61 -12.85
C LEU A 39 -4.61 -11.68 -12.48
N VAL A 40 -4.64 -11.20 -11.23
CA VAL A 40 -5.66 -10.24 -10.78
C VAL A 40 -5.21 -8.81 -11.08
N LYS A 41 -3.98 -8.46 -10.68
CA LYS A 41 -3.42 -7.13 -10.89
C LYS A 41 -1.90 -7.18 -11.02
N ASN A 42 -1.38 -6.38 -11.94
CA ASN A 42 0.05 -6.06 -12.01
C ASN A 42 0.28 -4.74 -11.26
N LEU A 43 1.12 -4.76 -10.22
CA LEU A 43 1.51 -3.58 -9.44
C LEU A 43 2.74 -2.86 -10.01
N GLY A 44 3.29 -3.38 -11.12
CA GLY A 44 4.42 -2.78 -11.81
C GLY A 44 5.71 -3.60 -11.66
N THR A 45 6.81 -2.95 -12.06
CA THR A 45 8.15 -3.52 -12.00
C THR A 45 9.05 -2.53 -11.30
N ILE A 46 9.86 -3.00 -10.36
CA ILE A 46 10.89 -2.20 -9.68
C ILE A 46 12.27 -2.76 -10.00
N ARG A 47 13.25 -1.91 -10.22
CA ARG A 47 14.66 -2.31 -10.40
C ARG A 47 15.37 -2.31 -9.05
N ASP A 48 16.43 -3.10 -8.93
CA ASP A 48 17.24 -3.18 -7.71
C ASP A 48 17.74 -1.81 -7.23
N TYR A 49 18.24 -0.94 -8.11
CA TYR A 49 18.68 0.41 -7.74
C TYR A 49 17.53 1.37 -7.41
N GLU A 50 16.29 1.07 -7.81
CA GLU A 50 15.10 1.87 -7.48
C GLU A 50 14.53 1.51 -6.10
N LEU A 51 15.01 0.41 -5.49
CA LEU A 51 14.56 -0.02 -4.17
C LEU A 51 14.93 1.02 -3.11
N ASP A 52 16.01 1.77 -3.28
CA ASP A 52 16.48 2.76 -2.32
C ASP A 52 15.84 4.16 -2.53
N ASP A 53 15.05 4.35 -3.60
CA ASP A 53 14.39 5.63 -3.87
C ASP A 53 13.09 5.76 -3.04
N PRO A 54 13.02 6.71 -2.07
CA PRO A 54 11.85 6.88 -1.22
C PRO A 54 10.58 7.26 -2.00
N ALA A 55 10.70 7.99 -3.11
CA ALA A 55 9.56 8.40 -3.93
C ALA A 55 8.97 7.20 -4.69
N VAL A 56 9.81 6.29 -5.16
CA VAL A 56 9.38 5.03 -5.80
C VAL A 56 8.71 4.13 -4.78
N GLN A 57 9.32 3.94 -3.60
CA GLN A 57 8.72 3.16 -2.51
C GLN A 57 7.34 3.70 -2.12
N GLN A 58 7.21 5.02 -1.92
CA GLN A 58 5.97 5.66 -1.53
C GLN A 58 4.88 5.48 -2.59
N ARG A 59 5.22 5.66 -3.88
CA ARG A 59 4.29 5.45 -4.99
C ARG A 59 3.82 4.01 -5.06
N PHE A 60 4.75 3.06 -4.98
CA PHE A 60 4.44 1.63 -4.98
C PHE A 60 3.47 1.26 -3.85
N TRP A 61 3.77 1.67 -2.62
CA TRP A 61 2.94 1.33 -1.46
C TRP A 61 1.56 1.99 -1.51
N LYS A 62 1.46 3.21 -2.05
CA LYS A 62 0.15 3.85 -2.30
C LYS A 62 -0.72 3.03 -3.24
N GLU A 63 -0.15 2.54 -4.36
CA GLU A 63 -0.88 1.70 -5.31
C GLU A 63 -1.22 0.33 -4.72
N CYS A 64 -0.27 -0.29 -4.02
CA CYS A 64 -0.47 -1.57 -3.37
C CYS A 64 -1.59 -1.52 -2.32
N ASP A 65 -1.59 -0.51 -1.44
CA ASP A 65 -2.60 -0.39 -0.39
C ASP A 65 -3.99 -0.07 -0.97
N ALA A 66 -4.08 0.71 -2.05
CA ALA A 66 -5.34 0.96 -2.75
C ALA A 66 -5.93 -0.34 -3.33
N GLU A 67 -5.11 -1.18 -3.96
CA GLU A 67 -5.59 -2.44 -4.54
C GLU A 67 -5.92 -3.48 -3.45
N LEU A 68 -5.12 -3.55 -2.38
CA LEU A 68 -5.42 -4.43 -1.24
C LEU A 68 -6.75 -4.05 -0.57
N LEU A 69 -7.03 -2.75 -0.41
CA LEU A 69 -8.32 -2.27 0.08
C LEU A 69 -9.47 -2.68 -0.86
N ARG A 70 -9.28 -2.54 -2.17
CA ARG A 70 -10.27 -2.98 -3.17
C ARG A 70 -10.53 -4.49 -3.09
N LEU A 71 -9.50 -5.29 -2.85
CA LEU A 71 -9.65 -6.73 -2.65
C LEU A 71 -10.42 -7.05 -1.35
N MET A 72 -10.15 -6.34 -0.26
CA MET A 72 -10.92 -6.50 1.00
C MET A 72 -12.41 -6.21 0.79
N LEU A 73 -12.74 -5.15 0.04
CA LEU A 73 -14.13 -4.81 -0.29
C LEU A 73 -14.80 -5.89 -1.16
N ASN A 74 -14.04 -6.61 -1.98
CA ASN A 74 -14.51 -7.71 -2.82
C ASN A 74 -14.40 -9.09 -2.15
N HIS A 75 -14.60 -9.15 -0.83
CA HIS A 75 -14.64 -10.37 -0.02
C HIS A 75 -13.31 -11.15 0.10
N VAL A 76 -12.16 -10.50 -0.07
CA VAL A 76 -10.87 -11.11 0.28
C VAL A 76 -10.61 -10.99 1.78
N THR A 77 -10.11 -12.07 2.39
CA THR A 77 -9.85 -12.07 3.83
C THR A 77 -8.71 -11.12 4.19
N ARG A 78 -8.83 -10.48 5.37
CA ARG A 78 -7.76 -9.65 5.93
C ARG A 78 -6.44 -10.41 6.06
N VAL A 79 -6.51 -11.72 6.36
CA VAL A 79 -5.35 -12.59 6.48
C VAL A 79 -4.59 -12.71 5.15
N ASP A 80 -5.28 -12.93 4.04
CA ASP A 80 -4.65 -12.99 2.72
C ASP A 80 -3.99 -11.65 2.36
N VAL A 81 -4.65 -10.54 2.67
CA VAL A 81 -4.13 -9.19 2.44
C VAL A 81 -2.85 -8.94 3.25
N GLU A 82 -2.82 -9.32 4.52
CA GLU A 82 -1.63 -9.22 5.36
C GLU A 82 -0.49 -10.12 4.86
N GLN A 83 -0.81 -11.32 4.36
CA GLN A 83 0.18 -12.20 3.74
C GLN A 83 0.77 -11.61 2.45
N ILE A 84 -0.05 -11.00 1.59
CA ILE A 84 0.41 -10.31 0.38
C ILE A 84 1.33 -9.15 0.77
N ARG A 85 0.90 -8.33 1.75
CA ARG A 85 1.68 -7.19 2.25
C ARG A 85 3.06 -7.64 2.73
N LYS A 86 3.12 -8.64 3.62
CA LYS A 86 4.39 -9.17 4.15
C LYS A 86 5.33 -9.68 3.05
N LYS A 87 4.79 -10.32 2.01
CA LYS A 87 5.59 -10.78 0.87
C LYS A 87 6.22 -9.63 0.08
N PHE A 88 5.47 -8.56 -0.19
CA PHE A 88 6.02 -7.40 -0.89
C PHE A 88 6.96 -6.58 0.00
N GLU A 89 6.68 -6.49 1.30
CA GLU A 89 7.52 -5.81 2.30
C GLU A 89 8.90 -6.44 2.45
N ALA A 90 9.01 -7.77 2.26
CA ALA A 90 10.30 -8.44 2.23
C ALA A 90 11.23 -7.97 1.09
N LEU A 91 10.67 -7.35 0.03
CA LEU A 91 11.44 -6.81 -1.10
C LEU A 91 11.53 -5.28 -1.07
N ILE A 92 10.40 -4.60 -0.83
CA ILE A 92 10.31 -3.15 -0.81
C ILE A 92 9.96 -2.75 0.61
N PRO A 93 10.93 -2.26 1.41
CA PRO A 93 10.62 -1.83 2.77
C PRO A 93 9.56 -0.74 2.72
N ARG A 94 8.61 -0.77 3.66
CA ARG A 94 7.64 0.32 3.77
C ARG A 94 8.37 1.59 4.16
N PRO A 95 8.06 2.73 3.53
CA PRO A 95 8.53 4.00 4.04
C PRO A 95 7.98 4.14 5.46
N THR A 96 8.86 4.09 6.46
CA THR A 96 8.51 4.46 7.83
C THR A 96 8.04 5.90 7.73
N LEU A 97 6.72 6.11 7.87
CA LEU A 97 6.16 7.44 8.02
C LEU A 97 6.88 8.06 9.20
N SER A 98 7.86 8.93 8.93
CA SER A 98 8.46 9.75 9.95
C SER A 98 7.33 10.64 10.47
N VAL A 99 6.78 10.27 11.62
CA VAL A 99 5.80 11.06 12.40
C VAL A 99 6.39 12.42 12.81
N ALA A 100 7.68 12.68 12.52
CA ALA A 100 8.41 13.89 12.88
C ALA A 100 7.76 15.20 12.38
N LYS A 101 6.86 15.18 11.38
CA LYS A 101 6.13 16.40 10.97
C LYS A 101 4.89 16.75 11.81
N LEU A 102 4.44 15.88 12.72
CA LEU A 102 3.29 16.17 13.59
C LEU A 102 3.67 16.68 14.98
N VAL A 103 4.92 16.55 15.41
CA VAL A 103 5.39 16.97 16.74
C VAL A 103 5.76 18.46 16.80
N SER A 104 5.81 19.14 15.64
CA SER A 104 6.03 20.59 15.54
C SER A 104 4.73 21.42 15.52
N ALA A 105 3.57 20.83 15.78
CA ALA A 105 2.38 21.62 16.06
C ALA A 105 2.51 22.15 17.49
N LYS A 106 2.85 23.44 17.63
CA LYS A 106 2.73 24.18 18.90
C LYS A 106 1.40 23.79 19.57
N PRO A 107 1.38 23.52 20.89
CA PRO A 107 0.14 23.16 21.57
C PRO A 107 -0.92 24.22 21.24
N ILE A 108 -2.05 23.79 20.69
CA ILE A 108 -3.20 24.65 20.44
C ILE A 108 -3.58 25.21 21.81
N LYS A 109 -3.19 26.46 22.08
CA LYS A 109 -3.66 27.17 23.28
C LYS A 109 -5.17 27.08 23.25
N LYS A 110 -5.77 26.59 24.34
CA LYS A 110 -7.22 26.63 24.55
C LYS A 110 -7.63 28.11 24.59
N SER A 111 -7.86 28.71 23.43
CA SER A 111 -8.41 30.06 23.34
C SER A 111 -9.78 30.01 23.98
N SER A 112 -10.01 30.85 24.99
CA SER A 112 -11.29 30.93 25.67
C SER A 112 -12.39 31.28 24.65
N LEU A 113 -13.63 30.85 24.88
CA LEU A 113 -14.77 31.21 24.03
C LEU A 113 -14.86 32.74 23.80
N ALA A 114 -14.41 33.54 24.77
CA ALA A 114 -14.34 35.00 24.70
C ALA A 114 -13.36 35.51 23.62
N ASP A 115 -12.22 34.83 23.40
CA ASP A 115 -11.24 35.21 22.37
C ASP A 115 -11.76 34.94 20.96
N ILE A 116 -12.57 33.89 20.80
CA ILE A 116 -13.17 33.51 19.52
C ILE A 116 -14.28 34.51 19.13
N GLN A 117 -15.14 34.89 20.08
CA GLN A 117 -16.17 35.91 19.86
C GLN A 117 -15.58 37.29 19.52
N LYS A 118 -14.46 37.67 20.16
CA LYS A 118 -13.78 38.94 19.86
C LYS A 118 -13.16 38.96 18.45
N LYS A 119 -12.69 37.81 17.96
CA LYS A 119 -12.03 37.70 16.65
C LYS A 119 -13.01 37.59 15.48
N TYR A 120 -14.19 37.03 15.71
CA TYR A 120 -15.23 36.83 14.69
C TYR A 120 -16.58 37.39 15.14
N PRO A 121 -16.73 38.72 15.29
CA PRO A 121 -17.97 39.32 15.78
C PRO A 121 -19.16 39.19 14.80
N VAL A 122 -18.92 38.73 13.58
CA VAL A 122 -19.89 38.82 12.46
C VAL A 122 -20.77 37.57 12.31
N ILE A 123 -20.53 36.48 13.04
CA ILE A 123 -21.24 35.19 12.82
C ILE A 123 -22.45 35.01 13.76
N LEU A 124 -22.74 35.96 14.65
CA LEU A 124 -23.95 35.93 15.48
C LEU A 124 -24.74 37.23 15.33
N LYS A 125 -25.48 37.32 14.22
CA LYS A 125 -26.77 38.01 14.17
C LYS A 125 -27.83 36.99 13.85
#